data_AF-Q9AUH2-F1
#
_entry.id   AF-Q9AUH2-F1
#
_cell.length_a   1.000
_cell.length_b   1.000
_cell.length_c   1.000
_cell.angle_alpha   90.00
_cell.angle_beta   90.00
_cell.angle_gamma   90.00
#
_symmetry.space_group_name_H-M   'P 1'
#
loop_
_entity.id
_entity.type
_entity.pdbx_description
1 polymer ?
#
loop_
_entity_poly.entity_id
_entity_poly.type
_entity_poly.pdbx_seq_one_letter_code
_entity_poly.pdbx_strand_id
1 'polypeptide(L)'
;MLHVLKASMDDERHDYYSLGTYDSAANTWTPIDPELDLGIGLRYDWGKFYASTSFYDPAKNRRVLMGYVGEVDSKRADVVKGWASIQSVPRTVALDEKTRTNLLLWPVEEIETLRLNATELTDVTINTGSV
;
A
#
# COMPACT_ATOMS: atom_id res chain seq x y z
N MET A 1 -21.95 -1.54 0.41
CA MET A 1 -20.70 -1.89 -0.30
C MET A 1 -19.57 -1.07 0.29
N LEU A 2 -18.44 -1.70 0.62
CA LEU A 2 -17.29 -1.00 1.20
C LEU A 2 -16.49 -0.30 0.10
N HIS A 3 -16.05 0.92 0.37
CA HIS A 3 -15.19 1.71 -0.48
C HIS A 3 -13.96 2.16 0.29
N VAL A 4 -12.85 2.33 -0.41
CA VAL A 4 -11.62 2.89 0.14
C VAL A 4 -11.46 4.29 -0.42
N LEU A 5 -11.34 5.28 0.44
CA LEU A 5 -10.91 6.63 0.05
C LEU A 5 -9.43 6.79 0.42
N LYS A 6 -8.64 7.37 -0.48
CA LYS A 6 -7.20 7.54 -0.31
C LYS A 6 -6.77 8.95 -0.65
N ALA A 7 -5.84 9.51 0.12
CA ALA A 7 -5.18 10.77 -0.15
C ALA A 7 -3.67 10.68 0.16
N SER A 8 -2.89 11.43 -0.61
CA SER A 8 -1.48 11.70 -0.32
C SER A 8 -1.40 13.03 0.40
N MET A 9 -0.93 13.02 1.65
CA MET A 9 -0.81 14.24 2.45
C MET A 9 0.54 14.91 2.17
N ASP A 10 0.52 16.17 1.73
CA ASP A 10 1.73 16.88 1.25
C ASP A 10 2.67 17.29 2.38
N ASP A 11 2.11 17.58 3.56
CA ASP A 11 2.79 17.97 4.78
C ASP A 11 3.74 16.88 5.32
N GLU A 12 3.24 15.65 5.47
CA GLU A 12 4.01 14.54 6.03
C GLU A 12 4.61 13.62 4.97
N ARG A 13 4.24 13.79 3.69
CA ARG A 13 4.65 12.92 2.58
C ARG A 13 4.27 11.45 2.81
N HIS A 14 3.07 11.23 3.35
CA HIS A 14 2.51 9.90 3.58
C HIS A 14 1.16 9.71 2.88
N ASP A 15 0.89 8.47 2.51
CA ASP A 15 -0.35 8.05 1.87
C ASP A 15 -1.27 7.37 2.88
N TYR A 16 -2.40 8.02 3.14
CA TYR A 16 -3.42 7.55 4.07
C TYR A 16 -4.62 6.99 3.31
N TYR A 17 -5.26 5.98 3.88
CA TYR A 17 -6.56 5.51 3.41
C TYR A 17 -7.52 5.35 4.59
N SER A 18 -8.81 5.41 4.28
CA SER A 18 -9.87 5.04 5.22
C SER A 18 -10.93 4.17 4.54
N LEU A 19 -11.58 3.36 5.36
CA LEU A 19 -12.64 2.43 4.95
C LEU A 19 -14.00 3.08 5.21
N GLY A 20 -14.88 3.05 4.23
CA GLY A 20 -16.15 3.77 4.29
C GLY A 20 -17.22 3.23 3.37
N THR A 21 -18.38 3.88 3.38
CA THR A 21 -19.44 3.67 2.41
C THR A 21 -19.53 4.90 1.51
N TYR A 22 -19.95 4.68 0.26
CA TYR A 22 -20.17 5.75 -0.69
C TYR A 22 -21.62 5.70 -1.15
N ASP A 23 -22.34 6.81 -0.98
CA ASP A 23 -23.66 7.05 -1.52
C ASP A 23 -23.52 7.85 -2.82
N SER A 24 -23.83 7.20 -3.95
CA SER A 24 -23.73 7.82 -5.27
C SER A 24 -24.84 8.82 -5.57
N ALA A 25 -26.01 8.71 -4.92
CA ALA A 25 -27.10 9.66 -5.09
C ALA A 25 -26.81 10.97 -4.35
N ALA A 26 -26.22 10.88 -3.16
CA ALA A 26 -25.78 12.03 -2.38
C ALA A 26 -24.39 12.54 -2.78
N ASN A 27 -23.60 11.73 -3.50
CA ASN A 27 -22.18 11.96 -3.81
C ASN A 27 -21.35 12.18 -2.53
N THR A 28 -21.59 11.34 -1.52
CA THR A 28 -20.98 11.46 -0.20
C THR A 28 -20.29 10.16 0.17
N TRP A 29 -19.04 10.27 0.62
CA TRP A 29 -18.32 9.18 1.26
C TRP A 29 -18.34 9.39 2.77
N THR A 30 -18.60 8.32 3.53
CA THR A 30 -18.68 8.33 4.99
C THR A 30 -17.73 7.28 5.58
N PRO A 31 -16.82 7.66 6.49
CA PRO A 31 -15.92 6.71 7.14
C PRO A 31 -16.71 5.72 8.01
N ILE A 32 -16.24 4.48 8.10
CA ILE A 32 -16.75 3.50 9.08
C ILE A 32 -16.30 3.88 10.49
N ASP A 33 -15.04 4.29 10.62
CA ASP A 33 -14.43 4.71 11.87
C ASP A 33 -13.90 6.14 11.72
N PRO A 34 -14.60 7.14 12.28
CA PRO A 34 -14.16 8.53 12.26
C PRO A 34 -12.82 8.79 12.98
N GLU A 35 -12.41 7.92 13.92
CA GLU A 35 -11.11 8.05 14.61
C GLU A 35 -9.94 7.59 13.71
N LEU A 36 -10.24 6.83 12.65
CA LEU A 36 -9.29 6.36 11.63
C LEU A 36 -9.62 6.95 10.24
N ASP A 37 -10.12 8.18 10.21
CA ASP A 37 -10.43 8.87 8.96
C ASP A 37 -9.16 9.26 8.17
N LEU A 38 -9.37 9.71 6.94
CA LEU A 38 -8.34 10.06 5.98
C LEU A 38 -7.38 11.12 6.54
N GLY A 39 -6.09 10.77 6.61
CA GLY A 39 -5.02 11.66 7.11
C GLY A 39 -4.63 11.45 8.57
N ILE A 40 -5.42 10.71 9.34
CA ILE A 40 -5.14 10.45 10.77
C ILE A 40 -5.14 8.96 11.12
N GLY A 41 -5.67 8.10 10.25
CA GLY A 41 -5.74 6.66 10.46
C GLY A 41 -4.63 5.87 9.77
N LEU A 42 -5.04 4.90 8.95
CA LEU A 42 -4.17 3.88 8.38
C LEU A 42 -3.40 4.38 7.16
N ARG A 43 -2.18 3.84 6.98
CA ARG A 43 -1.32 4.07 5.82
C ARG A 43 -1.13 2.77 5.04
N TYR A 44 -0.90 2.88 3.73
CA TYR A 44 -0.52 1.70 2.93
C TYR A 44 0.85 1.17 3.28
N ASP A 45 1.75 2.05 3.70
CA ASP A 45 3.12 1.76 4.03
C ASP A 45 3.57 2.76 5.11
N TRP A 46 4.24 2.26 6.15
CA TRP A 46 4.71 3.08 7.27
C TRP A 46 6.12 3.65 7.03
N GLY A 47 6.76 3.31 5.91
CA GLY A 47 8.06 3.80 5.49
C GLY A 47 8.00 4.87 4.40
N LYS A 48 8.93 4.79 3.44
CA LYS A 48 9.07 5.74 2.33
C LYS A 48 8.20 5.29 1.16
N PHE A 49 7.01 5.85 1.06
CA PHE A 49 6.04 5.50 0.03
C PHE A 49 5.05 6.64 -0.15
N TYR A 50 4.89 7.13 -1.38
CA TYR A 50 4.08 8.32 -1.64
C TYR A 50 3.44 8.29 -3.02
N ALA A 51 2.45 9.17 -3.22
CA ALA A 51 1.76 9.37 -4.50
C ALA A 51 1.24 8.07 -5.13
N SER A 52 0.79 7.13 -4.29
CA SER A 52 0.32 5.83 -4.74
C SER A 52 -0.99 5.92 -5.49
N THR A 53 -1.10 5.03 -6.47
CA THR A 53 -2.27 4.87 -7.32
C THR A 53 -2.58 3.40 -7.49
N SER A 54 -3.87 3.08 -7.69
CA SER A 54 -4.30 1.72 -7.95
C SER A 54 -5.11 1.62 -9.22
N PHE A 55 -5.03 0.46 -9.87
CA PHE A 55 -5.86 0.11 -11.00
C PHE A 55 -6.44 -1.30 -10.81
N TYR A 56 -7.50 -1.60 -11.56
CA TYR A 56 -8.06 -2.94 -11.63
C TYR A 56 -7.41 -3.70 -12.78
N ASP A 57 -6.84 -4.86 -12.48
CA ASP A 57 -6.31 -5.83 -13.44
C ASP A 57 -7.42 -6.84 -13.77
N PRO A 58 -8.09 -6.73 -14.93
CA PRO A 58 -9.17 -7.64 -15.32
C PRO A 58 -8.66 -9.02 -15.73
N ALA A 59 -7.38 -9.17 -16.09
CA ALA A 59 -6.85 -10.47 -16.49
C ALA A 59 -6.75 -11.43 -15.29
N LYS A 60 -6.51 -10.89 -14.09
CA LYS A 60 -6.38 -11.65 -12.84
C LYS A 60 -7.40 -11.26 -11.76
N ASN A 61 -8.40 -10.45 -12.11
CA ASN A 61 -9.47 -10.00 -11.22
C ASN A 61 -8.97 -9.43 -9.88
N ARG A 62 -7.95 -8.58 -9.91
CA ARG A 62 -7.29 -8.05 -8.71
C ARG A 62 -7.10 -6.54 -8.79
N ARG A 63 -7.07 -5.86 -7.65
CA ARG A 63 -6.63 -4.47 -7.55
C ARG A 63 -5.13 -4.43 -7.28
N VAL A 64 -4.41 -3.68 -8.09
CA VAL A 64 -2.96 -3.52 -7.99
C VAL A 64 -2.62 -2.09 -7.59
N LEU A 65 -1.74 -1.92 -6.61
CA LEU A 65 -1.25 -0.65 -6.09
C LEU A 65 0.24 -0.50 -6.41
N MET A 66 0.62 0.69 -6.83
CA MET A 66 2.02 1.10 -6.95
C MET A 66 2.20 2.47 -6.30
N GLY A 67 3.40 2.76 -5.81
CA GLY A 67 3.74 4.07 -5.27
C GLY A 67 5.17 4.46 -5.57
N TYR A 68 5.41 5.76 -5.56
CA TYR A 68 6.73 6.35 -5.66
C TYR A 68 7.50 6.12 -4.35
N VAL A 69 8.74 5.66 -4.49
CA VAL A 69 9.69 5.51 -3.39
C VAL A 69 10.87 6.45 -3.67
N GLY A 70 10.93 7.54 -2.92
CA GLY A 70 11.99 8.54 -3.04
C GLY A 70 13.29 8.08 -2.39
N GLU A 71 14.39 8.68 -2.84
CA GLU A 71 15.72 8.45 -2.28
C GLU A 71 15.81 8.86 -0.81
N VAL A 72 16.69 8.17 -0.07
CA VAL A 72 17.02 8.44 1.33
C VAL A 72 18.50 8.80 1.51
N ASP A 73 19.26 8.87 0.41
CA ASP A 73 20.62 9.37 0.39
C ASP A 73 20.64 10.89 0.09
N SER A 74 21.83 11.43 -0.21
CA SER A 74 21.99 12.88 -0.46
C SER A 74 21.70 13.23 -1.93
N LYS A 75 21.17 14.43 -2.18
CA LYS A 75 21.04 14.98 -3.55
C LYS A 75 22.34 14.96 -4.36
N ARG A 76 23.51 15.05 -3.70
CA ARG A 76 24.81 14.92 -4.37
C ARG A 76 25.00 13.49 -4.91
N ALA A 77 24.59 12.49 -4.15
CA ALA A 77 24.66 11.09 -4.56
C ALA A 77 23.74 10.84 -5.77
N ASP A 78 22.55 11.45 -5.81
CA ASP A 78 21.67 11.42 -7.00
C ASP A 78 22.36 11.93 -8.26
N VAL A 79 23.02 13.10 -8.16
CA VAL A 79 23.74 13.69 -9.29
C VAL A 79 24.91 12.81 -9.73
N VAL A 80 25.64 12.23 -8.78
CA VAL A 80 26.80 11.37 -9.07
C VAL A 80 26.38 10.03 -9.69
N LYS A 81 25.30 9.41 -9.20
CA LYS A 81 24.79 8.13 -9.73
C LYS A 81 23.98 8.31 -11.03
N GLY A 82 23.47 9.51 -11.30
CA GLY A 82 22.80 9.88 -12.55
C GLY A 82 21.31 9.50 -12.64
N TRP A 83 20.72 9.03 -11.54
CA TRP A 83 19.31 8.68 -11.44
C TRP A 83 18.84 8.83 -9.99
N ALA A 84 17.52 8.89 -9.77
CA ALA A 84 16.93 8.94 -8.45
C ALA A 84 15.52 8.37 -8.46
N SER A 85 15.16 7.74 -7.34
CA SER A 85 13.87 7.18 -7.00
C SER A 85 13.46 5.97 -7.83
N ILE A 86 12.53 5.19 -7.29
CA ILE A 86 11.97 4.01 -7.94
C ILE A 86 10.46 3.94 -7.75
N GLN A 87 9.81 3.04 -8.49
CA GLN A 87 8.48 2.58 -8.15
C GLN A 87 8.60 1.38 -7.20
N SER A 88 7.68 1.28 -6.24
CA SER A 88 7.54 0.07 -5.45
C SER A 88 7.23 -1.13 -6.34
N VAL A 89 7.60 -2.33 -5.90
CA VAL A 89 7.00 -3.56 -6.43
C VAL A 89 5.47 -3.42 -6.34
N PRO A 90 4.70 -3.71 -7.41
CA PRO A 90 3.25 -3.66 -7.34
C PRO A 90 2.71 -4.62 -6.28
N ARG A 91 1.69 -4.18 -5.53
CA ARG A 91 1.06 -4.98 -4.47
C ARG A 91 -0.40 -5.21 -4.81
N THR A 92 -0.91 -6.42 -4.59
CA THR A 92 -2.36 -6.65 -4.54
C THR A 92 -2.93 -5.95 -3.32
N VAL A 93 -4.17 -5.47 -3.43
CA VAL A 93 -4.90 -4.84 -2.32
C VAL A 93 -6.20 -5.58 -2.11
N ALA A 94 -6.41 -6.09 -0.89
CA ALA A 94 -7.64 -6.75 -0.48
C ALA A 94 -8.08 -6.24 0.90
N LEU A 95 -9.37 -6.36 1.20
CA LEU A 95 -9.86 -6.18 2.56
C LEU A 95 -9.37 -7.35 3.43
N ASP A 96 -8.91 -7.07 4.65
CA ASP A 96 -8.79 -8.11 5.65
C ASP A 96 -10.19 -8.57 6.06
N GLU A 97 -10.65 -9.71 5.55
CA GLU A 97 -12.00 -10.21 5.86
C GLU A 97 -12.16 -10.68 7.32
N LYS A 98 -11.05 -10.89 8.05
CA LYS A 98 -11.11 -11.30 9.46
C LYS A 98 -11.43 -10.13 10.37
N THR A 99 -10.73 -9.01 10.20
CA THR A 99 -10.90 -7.80 11.03
C THR A 99 -11.89 -6.83 10.41
N ARG A 100 -11.90 -6.74 9.08
CA ARG A 100 -12.63 -5.75 8.26
C ARG A 100 -12.31 -4.29 8.63
N THR A 101 -11.18 -4.06 9.29
CA THR A 101 -10.72 -2.73 9.71
C THR A 101 -9.49 -2.24 8.96
N ASN A 102 -8.83 -3.09 8.17
CA ASN A 102 -7.64 -2.75 7.42
C ASN A 102 -7.58 -3.46 6.07
N LEU A 103 -6.66 -2.99 5.22
CA LEU A 103 -6.32 -3.63 3.95
C LEU A 103 -5.10 -4.54 4.13
N LEU A 104 -5.07 -5.63 3.37
CA LEU A 104 -3.92 -6.50 3.20
C LEU A 104 -3.23 -6.15 1.88
N LEU A 105 -1.92 -5.92 1.97
CA LEU A 105 -1.08 -5.63 0.82
C LEU A 105 -0.04 -6.74 0.69
N TRP A 106 0.06 -7.32 -0.50
CA TRP A 106 1.03 -8.39 -0.78
C TRP A 106 1.69 -8.16 -2.14
N PRO A 107 3.01 -8.38 -2.31
CA PRO A 107 3.63 -8.31 -3.63
C PRO A 107 2.89 -9.18 -4.65
N VAL A 108 2.75 -8.69 -5.89
CA VAL A 108 2.14 -9.48 -6.96
C VAL A 108 2.92 -10.79 -7.19
N GLU A 109 2.20 -11.89 -7.39
CA GLU A 109 2.79 -13.24 -7.52
C GLU A 109 3.85 -13.35 -8.64
N GLU A 110 3.79 -12.49 -9.66
CA GLU A 110 4.75 -12.48 -10.75
C GLU A 110 6.18 -12.23 -10.27
N ILE A 111 6.37 -11.51 -9.16
CA ILE A 111 7.72 -11.27 -8.63
C ILE A 111 8.40 -12.57 -8.17
N GLU A 112 7.63 -13.60 -7.86
CA GLU A 112 8.17 -14.88 -7.41
C GLU A 112 8.93 -15.62 -8.52
N THR A 113 8.65 -15.31 -9.79
CA THR A 113 9.38 -15.86 -10.94
C THR A 113 10.85 -15.44 -10.98
N LEU A 114 11.23 -14.41 -10.23
CA LEU A 114 12.61 -13.95 -10.11
C LEU A 114 13.43 -14.74 -9.07
N ARG A 115 12.81 -15.67 -8.33
CA ARG A 115 13.50 -16.52 -7.34
C ARG A 115 14.27 -17.64 -8.06
N LEU A 116 15.61 -17.64 -7.95
CA LEU A 116 16.47 -18.66 -8.59
C LEU A 116 16.81 -19.86 -7.67
N ASN A 117 16.93 -19.64 -6.36
CA ASN A 117 17.31 -20.66 -5.37
C ASN A 117 16.39 -20.58 -4.13
N ALA A 118 15.10 -20.90 -4.33
CA ALA A 118 14.12 -20.82 -3.24
C ALA A 118 14.38 -21.91 -2.19
N THR A 119 14.41 -21.52 -0.92
CA THR A 119 14.30 -22.45 0.22
C THR A 119 12.95 -22.20 0.86
N GLU A 120 12.12 -23.23 0.89
CA GLU A 120 10.87 -23.19 1.63
C GLU A 120 11.14 -23.61 3.08
N LEU A 121 10.86 -22.70 4.02
CA LEU A 121 10.92 -23.00 5.44
C LEU A 121 9.51 -23.35 5.90
N THR A 122 9.32 -24.59 6.35
CA THR A 122 8.10 -25.02 7.03
C THR A 122 8.28 -24.95 8.54
N ASP A 123 7.17 -24.91 9.28
CA ASP A 123 7.13 -25.00 10.75
C ASP A 123 7.91 -23.89 11.50
N VAL A 124 8.08 -22.72 10.87
CA VAL A 124 8.64 -21.54 11.52
C VAL A 124 7.57 -20.85 12.36
N THR A 125 7.72 -20.90 13.67
CA THR A 125 6.89 -20.11 14.60
C THR A 125 7.47 -18.70 14.73
N ILE A 126 6.73 -17.69 14.25
CA ILE A 126 7.04 -16.28 14.45
C ILE A 126 6.18 -15.76 15.60
N ASN A 127 6.83 -15.38 16.70
CA ASN A 127 6.13 -14.83 17.86
C ASN A 127 5.77 -13.35 17.65
N THR A 128 4.72 -12.88 18.32
CA THR A 128 4.33 -11.47 18.30
C THR A 128 5.51 -10.58 18.70
N GLY A 129 5.80 -9.57 17.89
CA GLY A 129 6.87 -8.61 18.15
C GLY A 129 8.29 -9.10 17.85
N SER A 130 8.45 -10.25 17.19
CA SER A 130 9.76 -10.63 16.64
C SER A 130 10.07 -9.82 15.37
N VAL A 131 10.95 -8.83 15.53
CA VAL A 131 11.69 -8.15 14.46
C VAL A 131 13.14 -8.02 14.93
#